data_AF-A0A7S3KAD1-F1
#
_entry.id   AF-A0A7S3KAD1-F1
#
_cell.length_a   1.000
_cell.length_b   1.000
_cell.length_c   1.000
_cell.angle_alpha   90.00
_cell.angle_beta   90.00
_cell.angle_gamma   90.00
#
_symmetry.space_group_name_H-M   'P 1'
#
loop_
_entity.id
_entity.type
_entity.pdbx_description
1 polymer ?
#
loop_
_entity_poly.entity_id
_entity_poly.type
_entity_poly.pdbx_seq_one_letter_code
_entity_poly.pdbx_strand_id
1 'polypeptide(L)'
;MKCIPRPPPKFMVGRERLKTPWDFFKSVFRTYKPDDKKTLNGCFEIDWDNTKIGKVIKNGDELVAVKRYLKENYKAFRETYKYYSAVAPIGLICSIGTNTFSDIVSNCPGVINNENFKLSDLDLEFVATNAGLGRAKFNPDRQLVRHEFIEIFVRIAITKYYKNKLVETIPEAISKLYEENLKDMFSRFDCHKWRKERLWNEAC
;
A
#
# COMPACT_ATOMS: atom_id res chain seq x y z
N MET A 1 -54.87 2.46 -19.14
CA MET A 1 -53.64 3.15 -19.57
C MET A 1 -53.05 2.40 -20.76
N LYS A 2 -52.83 3.07 -21.91
CA LYS A 2 -52.15 2.46 -23.06
C LYS A 2 -50.65 2.47 -22.80
N CYS A 3 -50.04 1.31 -22.61
CA CYS A 3 -48.60 1.17 -22.43
C CYS A 3 -47.95 1.27 -23.82
N ILE A 4 -47.21 2.36 -24.08
CA ILE A 4 -46.50 2.55 -25.35
C ILE A 4 -45.05 2.08 -25.14
N PRO A 5 -44.55 1.10 -25.92
CA PRO A 5 -43.19 0.63 -25.79
C PRO A 5 -42.20 1.76 -26.09
N ARG A 6 -41.09 1.78 -25.35
CA ARG A 6 -40.03 2.78 -25.54
C ARG A 6 -39.52 2.68 -27.00
N PRO A 7 -39.47 3.80 -27.74
CA PRO A 7 -38.91 3.77 -29.09
C PRO A 7 -37.44 3.32 -29.04
N PRO A 8 -36.96 2.63 -30.10
CA PRO A 8 -35.59 2.17 -30.15
C PRO A 8 -34.60 3.34 -30.00
N PRO A 9 -33.43 3.11 -29.40
CA PRO A 9 -32.41 4.15 -29.26
C PRO A 9 -32.06 4.71 -30.63
N LYS A 10 -32.17 6.04 -30.79
CA LYS A 10 -31.72 6.72 -32.00
C LYS A 10 -30.20 6.61 -32.06
N PHE A 11 -29.69 5.84 -33.02
CA PHE A 11 -28.27 5.86 -33.36
C PHE A 11 -27.95 7.22 -33.98
N MET A 12 -27.45 8.14 -33.17
CA MET A 12 -26.88 9.37 -33.70
C MET A 12 -25.62 8.99 -34.47
N VAL A 13 -25.61 9.24 -35.78
CA VAL A 13 -24.38 9.16 -36.57
C VAL A 13 -23.41 10.15 -35.94
N GLY A 14 -22.37 9.64 -35.27
CA GLY A 14 -21.38 10.48 -34.62
C GLY A 14 -20.81 11.46 -35.65
N ARG A 15 -20.62 12.73 -35.26
CA ARG A 15 -19.94 13.68 -36.13
C ARG A 15 -18.54 13.14 -36.41
N GLU A 16 -18.19 12.93 -37.68
CA GLU A 16 -16.81 12.68 -38.09
C GLU A 16 -15.98 13.90 -37.69
N ARG A 17 -15.23 13.78 -36.60
CA ARG A 17 -14.25 14.78 -36.20
C ARG A 17 -12.90 14.32 -36.73
N LEU A 18 -12.17 15.22 -37.39
CA LEU A 18 -10.75 15.04 -37.64
C LEU A 18 -10.07 14.66 -36.32
N LYS A 19 -9.49 13.46 -36.25
CA LYS A 19 -8.72 13.03 -35.08
C LYS A 19 -7.47 13.91 -34.99
N THR A 20 -7.41 14.75 -33.98
CA THR A 20 -6.17 15.45 -33.62
C THR A 20 -5.24 14.48 -32.91
N PRO A 21 -3.93 14.47 -33.19
CA PRO A 21 -2.97 13.66 -32.44
C PRO A 21 -3.10 13.90 -30.94
N TRP A 22 -3.00 12.83 -30.15
CA TRP A 22 -3.07 12.96 -28.71
C TRP A 22 -1.88 13.73 -28.13
N ASP A 23 -2.17 14.54 -27.13
CA ASP A 23 -1.19 15.35 -26.39
C ASP A 23 -1.61 15.40 -24.92
N PHE A 24 -0.70 15.03 -24.03
CA PHE A 24 -0.93 15.03 -22.59
C PHE A 24 -1.44 16.38 -22.08
N PHE A 25 -0.89 17.49 -22.58
CA PHE A 25 -1.23 18.84 -22.13
C PHE A 25 -2.60 19.32 -22.61
N LYS A 26 -3.13 18.68 -23.66
CA LYS A 26 -4.49 18.90 -24.17
C LYS A 26 -5.49 17.87 -23.64
N SER A 27 -5.01 16.85 -22.93
CA SER A 27 -5.83 15.78 -22.38
C SER A 27 -6.52 16.17 -21.06
N VAL A 28 -7.46 15.32 -20.62
CA VAL A 28 -8.10 15.41 -19.29
C VAL A 28 -7.10 15.24 -18.14
N PHE A 29 -5.91 14.70 -18.40
CA PHE A 29 -4.87 14.48 -17.39
C PHE A 29 -3.91 15.66 -17.23
N ARG A 30 -4.06 16.75 -18.01
CA ARG A 30 -3.13 17.89 -17.98
C ARG A 30 -2.92 18.51 -16.59
N THR A 31 -3.93 18.45 -15.72
CA THR A 31 -3.89 19.00 -14.36
C THR A 31 -3.45 17.97 -13.32
N TYR A 32 -3.19 16.73 -13.74
CA TYR A 32 -2.74 15.68 -12.85
C TYR A 32 -1.34 15.99 -12.32
N LYS A 33 -1.17 15.84 -11.01
CA LYS A 33 0.12 16.02 -10.35
C LYS A 33 0.75 14.65 -10.10
N PRO A 34 1.83 14.28 -10.82
CA PRO A 34 2.53 13.03 -10.55
C PRO A 34 3.17 13.07 -9.17
N ASP A 35 3.41 11.87 -8.63
CA ASP A 35 4.09 11.75 -7.35
C ASP A 35 5.54 12.25 -7.46
N ASP A 36 5.91 13.21 -6.60
CA ASP A 36 7.27 13.69 -6.45
C ASP A 36 7.80 13.37 -5.03
N LYS A 37 9.10 13.59 -4.83
CA LYS A 37 9.76 13.30 -3.55
C LYS A 37 9.13 14.10 -2.40
N LYS A 38 8.68 15.34 -2.66
CA LYS A 38 8.06 16.21 -1.65
C LYS A 38 6.71 15.66 -1.20
N THR A 39 5.87 15.25 -2.15
CA THR A 39 4.55 14.67 -1.91
C THR A 39 4.68 13.34 -1.16
N LEU A 40 5.59 12.47 -1.60
CA LEU A 40 5.86 11.20 -0.92
C LEU A 40 6.33 11.40 0.51
N ASN A 41 7.25 12.33 0.75
CA ASN A 41 7.69 12.67 2.10
C ASN A 41 6.54 13.19 2.97
N GLY A 42 5.69 14.07 2.42
CA GLY A 42 4.53 14.57 3.15
C GLY A 42 3.54 13.46 3.51
N CYS A 43 3.27 12.53 2.59
CA CYS A 43 2.45 11.36 2.88
C CYS A 43 3.07 10.45 3.95
N PHE A 44 4.39 10.25 3.91
CA PHE A 44 5.09 9.46 4.91
C PHE A 44 4.96 10.05 6.32
N GLU A 45 5.14 11.36 6.50
CA GLU A 45 5.00 11.98 7.82
C GLU A 45 3.58 11.80 8.38
N ILE A 46 2.55 11.99 7.55
CA ILE A 46 1.15 11.76 7.94
C ILE A 46 0.95 10.29 8.36
N ASP A 47 1.43 9.35 7.57
CA ASP A 47 1.29 7.93 7.92
C ASP A 47 2.04 7.61 9.21
N TRP A 48 3.28 8.09 9.34
CA TRP A 48 4.14 7.88 10.51
C TRP A 48 3.45 8.35 11.80
N ASP A 49 2.86 9.55 11.79
CA ASP A 49 2.18 10.14 12.94
C ASP A 49 0.94 9.35 13.38
N ASN A 50 0.35 8.57 12.46
CA ASN A 50 -0.77 7.67 12.74
C ASN A 50 -0.34 6.26 13.15
N THR A 51 0.94 5.91 13.03
CA THR A 51 1.45 4.61 13.48
C THR A 51 1.60 4.55 15.00
N LYS A 52 1.66 3.34 15.53
CA LYS A 52 2.02 3.05 16.93
C LYS A 52 3.48 2.64 17.07
N ILE A 53 4.32 2.84 16.04
CA ILE A 53 5.73 2.43 16.06
C ILE A 53 6.48 3.06 17.24
N GLY A 54 6.24 4.33 17.56
CA GLY A 54 6.83 5.00 18.74
C GLY A 54 6.38 4.41 20.09
N LYS A 55 5.30 3.62 20.12
CA LYS A 55 4.92 2.85 21.32
C LYS A 55 5.65 1.51 21.38
N VAL A 56 6.04 0.95 20.24
CA VAL A 56 6.73 -0.35 20.11
C VAL A 56 8.23 -0.17 20.34
N ILE A 57 8.86 0.83 19.73
CA ILE A 57 10.29 1.12 19.83
C ILE A 57 10.50 2.19 20.89
N LYS A 58 11.13 1.83 22.02
CA LYS A 58 11.37 2.74 23.15
C LYS A 58 12.68 3.51 23.04
N ASN A 59 13.67 2.95 22.36
CA ASN A 59 14.94 3.62 22.13
C ASN A 59 14.77 4.73 21.09
N GLY A 60 15.09 5.98 21.48
CA GLY A 60 14.94 7.15 20.62
C GLY A 60 15.82 7.11 19.38
N ASP A 61 17.07 6.65 19.50
CA ASP A 61 18.02 6.61 18.39
C ASP A 61 17.61 5.56 17.35
N GLU A 62 17.17 4.39 17.81
CA GLU A 62 16.60 3.37 16.95
C GLU A 62 15.33 3.87 16.26
N LEU A 63 14.43 4.54 16.97
CA LEU A 63 13.20 5.09 16.39
C LEU A 63 13.49 6.07 15.25
N VAL A 64 14.49 6.95 15.42
CA VAL A 64 14.95 7.88 14.38
C VAL A 64 15.53 7.13 13.19
N ALA A 65 16.36 6.11 13.43
CA ALA A 65 16.94 5.29 12.36
C ALA A 65 15.87 4.53 11.57
N VAL A 66 14.88 3.94 12.25
CA VAL A 66 13.73 3.27 11.64
C VAL A 66 12.89 4.24 10.82
N LYS A 67 12.60 5.43 11.35
CA LYS A 67 11.85 6.47 10.63
C LYS A 67 12.55 6.83 9.32
N ARG A 68 13.87 7.05 9.37
CA ARG A 68 14.68 7.37 8.18
C ARG A 68 14.63 6.25 7.15
N TYR A 69 14.84 5.00 7.57
CA TYR A 69 14.86 3.86 6.66
C TYR A 69 13.49 3.62 5.98
N LEU A 70 12.40 3.72 6.74
CA LEU A 70 11.05 3.61 6.17
C LEU A 70 10.72 4.76 5.22
N LYS A 71 11.19 5.98 5.50
CA LYS A 71 11.00 7.13 4.62
C LYS A 71 11.69 6.94 3.27
N GLU A 72 12.92 6.43 3.28
CA GLU A 72 13.70 6.16 2.07
C GLU A 72 13.01 5.10 1.18
N ASN A 73 12.38 4.11 1.80
CA ASN A 73 11.68 3.02 1.11
C ASN A 73 10.17 3.22 0.97
N TYR A 74 9.63 4.38 1.38
CA TYR A 74 8.19 4.61 1.50
C TYR A 74 7.41 4.38 0.20
N LYS A 75 8.00 4.73 -0.96
CA LYS A 75 7.36 4.52 -2.27
C LYS A 75 6.98 3.05 -2.46
N ALA A 76 7.88 2.12 -2.14
CA ALA A 76 7.65 0.69 -2.31
C ALA A 76 6.45 0.22 -1.46
N PHE A 77 6.45 0.53 -0.16
CA PHE A 77 5.33 0.21 0.74
C PHE A 77 4.01 0.80 0.23
N ARG A 78 4.01 2.07 -0.18
CA ARG A 78 2.81 2.77 -0.66
C ARG A 78 2.25 2.14 -1.93
N GLU A 79 3.11 1.82 -2.90
CA GLU A 79 2.70 1.23 -4.18
C GLU A 79 2.12 -0.17 -3.98
N THR A 80 2.76 -1.00 -3.16
CA THR A 80 2.25 -2.32 -2.78
C THR A 80 0.90 -2.20 -2.09
N TYR A 81 0.78 -1.34 -1.07
CA TYR A 81 -0.50 -1.11 -0.41
C TYR A 81 -1.59 -0.67 -1.39
N LYS A 82 -1.28 0.28 -2.27
CA LYS A 82 -2.25 0.81 -3.23
C LYS A 82 -2.80 -0.27 -4.15
N TYR A 83 -1.95 -1.18 -4.62
CA TYR A 83 -2.38 -2.33 -5.41
C TYR A 83 -3.30 -3.25 -4.60
N TYR A 84 -2.85 -3.74 -3.45
CA TYR A 84 -3.58 -4.75 -2.70
C TYR A 84 -4.84 -4.22 -2.01
N SER A 85 -4.87 -2.94 -1.65
CA SER A 85 -6.08 -2.29 -1.09
C SER A 85 -7.23 -2.17 -2.10
N ALA A 86 -6.96 -2.39 -3.39
CA ALA A 86 -7.96 -2.44 -4.45
C ALA A 86 -8.42 -3.87 -4.80
N VAL A 87 -7.77 -4.91 -4.28
CA VAL A 87 -8.10 -6.32 -4.61
C VAL A 87 -9.40 -6.76 -3.94
N ALA A 88 -9.56 -6.49 -2.65
CA ALA A 88 -10.75 -6.85 -1.88
C ALA A 88 -11.07 -5.80 -0.80
N PRO A 89 -11.38 -4.55 -1.18
CA PRO A 89 -11.70 -3.48 -0.22
C PRO A 89 -13.01 -3.74 0.52
N ILE A 90 -13.12 -3.21 1.74
CA ILE A 90 -14.41 -3.16 2.45
C ILE A 90 -15.18 -1.91 2.00
N GLY A 91 -16.25 -2.14 1.24
CA GLY A 91 -17.09 -1.06 0.72
C GLY A 91 -16.30 -0.13 -0.20
N LEU A 92 -16.23 1.16 0.16
CA LEU A 92 -15.47 2.19 -0.58
C LEU A 92 -14.15 2.57 0.09
N ILE A 93 -13.73 1.82 1.12
CA ILE A 93 -12.51 2.11 1.86
C ILE A 93 -11.39 1.24 1.31
N CYS A 94 -10.31 1.87 0.83
CA CYS A 94 -9.08 1.16 0.49
C CYS A 94 -8.49 0.55 1.77
N SER A 95 -8.57 -0.76 1.91
CA SER A 95 -8.07 -1.48 3.07
C SER A 95 -7.65 -2.89 2.70
N ILE A 96 -6.80 -3.50 3.51
CA ILE A 96 -6.30 -4.87 3.29
C ILE A 96 -6.78 -5.76 4.43
N GLY A 97 -7.55 -6.79 4.10
CA GLY A 97 -7.99 -7.80 5.06
C GLY A 97 -6.95 -8.87 5.31
N THR A 98 -7.17 -9.70 6.34
CA THR A 98 -6.23 -10.75 6.75
C THR A 98 -5.88 -11.70 5.61
N ASN A 99 -6.85 -12.18 4.83
CA ASN A 99 -6.58 -13.11 3.71
C ASN A 99 -5.66 -12.47 2.66
N THR A 100 -5.97 -11.25 2.22
CA THR A 100 -5.13 -10.52 1.27
C THR A 100 -3.74 -10.25 1.85
N PHE A 101 -3.64 -9.95 3.15
CA PHE A 101 -2.34 -9.77 3.79
C PHE A 101 -1.53 -11.07 3.86
N SER A 102 -2.16 -12.20 4.15
CA SER A 102 -1.53 -13.52 4.08
C SER A 102 -1.04 -13.85 2.67
N ASP A 103 -1.80 -13.46 1.64
CA ASP A 103 -1.37 -13.60 0.25
C ASP A 103 -0.13 -12.75 -0.06
N ILE A 104 -0.09 -11.50 0.42
CA ILE A 104 1.09 -10.60 0.29
C ILE A 104 2.32 -11.27 0.91
N VAL A 105 2.20 -11.74 2.15
CA VAL A 105 3.30 -12.36 2.90
C VAL A 105 3.75 -13.67 2.25
N SER A 106 2.82 -14.46 1.71
CA SER A 106 3.13 -15.69 0.96
C SER A 106 3.91 -15.42 -0.33
N ASN A 107 3.76 -14.22 -0.91
CA ASN A 107 4.55 -13.77 -2.07
C ASN A 107 5.91 -13.15 -1.67
N CYS A 108 6.25 -13.12 -0.38
CA CYS A 108 7.54 -12.67 0.15
C CYS A 108 8.33 -13.87 0.69
N PRO A 109 9.22 -14.49 -0.11
CA PRO A 109 9.96 -15.68 0.29
C PRO A 109 10.73 -15.45 1.59
N GLY A 110 10.65 -16.44 2.48
CA GLY A 110 11.39 -16.45 3.73
C GLY A 110 10.81 -15.57 4.84
N VAL A 111 9.73 -14.81 4.65
CA VAL A 111 9.05 -14.11 5.76
C VAL A 111 8.53 -15.12 6.78
N ILE A 112 7.69 -16.05 6.34
CA ILE A 112 7.27 -17.21 7.13
C ILE A 112 8.27 -18.33 6.87
N ASN A 113 8.99 -18.74 7.91
CA ASN A 113 9.97 -19.82 7.83
C ASN A 113 9.67 -20.98 8.79
N ASN A 114 8.57 -20.91 9.54
CA ASN A 114 8.16 -21.89 10.56
C ASN A 114 9.14 -22.14 11.72
N GLU A 115 10.25 -21.40 11.77
CA GLU A 115 11.25 -21.46 12.83
C GLU A 115 11.17 -20.20 13.70
N ASN A 116 11.44 -19.06 13.07
CA ASN A 116 11.59 -17.76 13.72
C ASN A 116 10.32 -16.91 13.53
N PHE A 117 9.51 -17.24 12.53
CA PHE A 117 8.24 -16.56 12.29
C PHE A 117 7.25 -17.53 11.62
N LYS A 118 6.14 -17.81 12.33
CA LYS A 118 5.08 -18.74 11.93
C LYS A 118 3.82 -17.98 11.49
N LEU A 119 2.89 -18.70 10.86
CA LEU A 119 1.60 -18.14 10.48
C LEU A 119 0.81 -17.61 11.70
N SER A 120 0.89 -18.29 12.84
CA SER A 120 0.29 -17.82 14.09
C SER A 120 0.87 -16.49 14.56
N ASP A 121 2.17 -16.25 14.35
CA ASP A 121 2.81 -15.00 14.70
C ASP A 121 2.35 -13.88 13.76
N LEU A 122 2.15 -14.18 12.47
CA LEU A 122 1.57 -13.25 11.51
C LEU A 122 0.19 -12.77 11.94
N ASP A 123 -0.68 -13.70 12.35
CA ASP A 123 -2.03 -13.38 12.83
C ASP A 123 -1.99 -12.51 14.09
N LEU A 124 -1.10 -12.83 15.04
CA LEU A 124 -0.91 -12.03 16.25
C LEU A 124 -0.44 -10.61 15.93
N GLU A 125 0.53 -10.45 15.03
CA GLU A 125 1.01 -9.11 14.64
C GLU A 125 -0.06 -8.34 13.86
N PHE A 126 -0.89 -9.01 13.06
CA PHE A 126 -2.04 -8.37 12.40
C PHE A 126 -3.03 -7.81 13.40
N VAL A 127 -3.44 -8.62 14.38
CA VAL A 127 -4.35 -8.19 15.45
C VAL A 127 -3.73 -7.06 16.28
N ALA A 128 -2.45 -7.17 16.64
CA ALA A 128 -1.75 -6.14 17.40
C ALA A 128 -1.64 -4.82 16.63
N THR A 129 -1.49 -4.87 15.30
CA THR A 129 -1.44 -3.70 14.43
C THR A 129 -2.80 -3.03 14.29
N ASN A 130 -3.89 -3.77 14.23
CA ASN A 130 -5.23 -3.16 14.14
C ASN A 130 -5.80 -2.74 15.52
N ALA A 131 -5.27 -3.27 16.63
CA ALA A 131 -5.77 -3.01 17.97
C ALA A 131 -5.63 -1.53 18.42
N GLY A 132 -6.63 -1.03 19.14
CA GLY A 132 -6.53 0.22 19.92
C GLY A 132 -6.85 1.52 19.15
N LEU A 133 -7.22 1.43 17.88
CA LEU A 133 -7.84 2.53 17.16
C LEU A 133 -9.35 2.27 17.20
N GLY A 134 -10.11 3.10 17.91
CA GLY A 134 -11.57 3.01 17.89
C GLY A 134 -12.09 3.07 16.45
N ARG A 135 -13.25 2.48 16.17
CA ARG A 135 -13.84 2.40 14.82
C ARG A 135 -13.87 3.78 14.16
N ALA A 136 -12.87 4.06 13.31
CA ALA A 136 -12.82 5.31 12.56
C ALA A 136 -13.53 5.10 11.23
N LYS A 137 -14.21 6.12 10.74
CA LYS A 137 -14.98 6.05 9.48
C LYS A 137 -14.16 5.50 8.29
N PHE A 138 -12.86 5.77 8.28
CA PHE A 138 -11.94 5.37 7.22
C PHE A 138 -10.86 4.39 7.70
N ASN A 139 -11.01 3.79 8.89
CA ASN A 139 -10.18 2.69 9.38
C ASN A 139 -11.09 1.56 9.88
N PRO A 140 -11.53 0.66 8.99
CA PRO A 140 -12.41 -0.44 9.35
C PRO A 140 -11.73 -1.43 10.28
N ASP A 141 -12.54 -2.04 11.15
CA ASP A 141 -12.08 -3.07 12.09
C ASP A 141 -11.57 -4.31 11.32
N ARG A 142 -10.52 -4.95 11.82
CA ARG A 142 -9.85 -6.14 11.22
C ARG A 142 -9.37 -5.91 9.78
N GLN A 143 -8.94 -4.70 9.48
CA GLN A 143 -8.37 -4.34 8.20
C GLN A 143 -7.15 -3.46 8.42
N LEU A 144 -6.22 -3.46 7.47
CA LEU A 144 -5.06 -2.57 7.48
C LEU A 144 -5.31 -1.40 6.52
N VAL A 145 -5.28 -0.19 7.04
CA VAL A 145 -5.09 1.02 6.23
C VAL A 145 -3.61 1.33 6.05
N ARG A 146 -3.27 2.34 5.23
CA ARG A 146 -1.89 2.56 4.76
C ARG A 146 -0.83 2.65 5.87
N HIS A 147 -1.11 3.36 6.95
CA HIS A 147 -0.16 3.49 8.05
C HIS A 147 0.01 2.20 8.84
N GLU A 148 -1.07 1.44 9.06
CA GLU A 148 -1.03 0.10 9.67
C GLU A 148 -0.29 -0.91 8.79
N PHE A 149 -0.46 -0.83 7.47
CA PHE A 149 0.29 -1.64 6.52
C PHE A 149 1.80 -1.41 6.61
N ILE A 150 2.26 -0.21 6.96
CA ILE A 150 3.69 0.05 7.20
C ILE A 150 4.09 -0.48 8.58
N GLU A 151 3.27 -0.22 9.60
CA GLU A 151 3.51 -0.66 10.98
C GLU A 151 3.65 -2.18 11.11
N ILE A 152 2.83 -2.96 10.41
CA ILE A 152 2.85 -4.43 10.53
C ILE A 152 4.19 -5.02 10.10
N PHE A 153 4.87 -4.47 9.08
CA PHE A 153 6.20 -4.96 8.70
C PHE A 153 7.28 -4.61 9.72
N VAL A 154 7.15 -3.47 10.41
CA VAL A 154 8.03 -3.15 11.55
C VAL A 154 7.85 -4.18 12.67
N ARG A 155 6.61 -4.54 12.97
CA ARG A 155 6.29 -5.56 13.98
C ARG A 155 6.80 -6.95 13.58
N ILE A 156 6.59 -7.35 12.33
CA ILE A 156 7.13 -8.61 11.78
C ILE A 156 8.66 -8.63 11.90
N ALA A 157 9.34 -7.55 11.53
CA ALA A 157 10.81 -7.47 11.63
C ALA A 157 11.28 -7.64 13.08
N ILE A 158 10.65 -6.94 14.02
CA ILE A 158 10.97 -7.02 15.44
C ILE A 158 10.75 -8.44 15.96
N THR A 159 9.62 -9.07 15.65
CA THR A 159 9.31 -10.41 16.15
C THR A 159 10.20 -11.47 15.51
N LYS A 160 10.39 -11.43 14.19
CA LYS A 160 11.20 -12.41 13.45
C LYS A 160 12.69 -12.33 13.78
N TYR A 161 13.27 -11.13 13.82
CA TYR A 161 14.73 -10.97 13.91
C TYR A 161 15.20 -10.50 15.28
N TYR A 162 14.61 -9.44 15.83
CA TYR A 162 15.10 -8.84 17.07
C TYR A 162 14.75 -9.69 18.30
N LYS A 163 13.48 -10.07 18.48
CA LYS A 163 13.05 -10.90 19.64
C LYS A 163 13.69 -12.29 19.62
N ASN A 164 13.94 -12.84 18.44
CA ASN A 164 14.64 -14.12 18.27
C ASN A 164 16.17 -13.98 18.30
N LYS A 165 16.72 -12.79 18.59
CA LYS A 165 18.16 -12.54 18.74
C LYS A 165 18.99 -12.88 17.50
N LEU A 166 18.41 -12.72 16.31
CA LEU A 166 19.11 -12.87 15.02
C LEU A 166 19.87 -11.60 14.61
N VAL A 167 19.50 -10.47 15.22
CA VAL A 167 20.12 -9.15 15.05
C VAL A 167 20.14 -8.44 16.40
N GLU A 168 21.03 -7.47 16.57
CA GLU A 168 21.20 -6.77 17.85
C GLU A 168 20.30 -5.53 17.96
N THR A 169 19.88 -4.96 16.83
CA THR A 169 19.15 -3.69 16.80
C THR A 169 17.88 -3.76 15.97
N ILE A 170 16.87 -2.96 16.32
CA ILE A 170 15.61 -2.91 15.57
C ILE A 170 15.79 -2.34 14.15
N PRO A 171 16.60 -1.29 13.90
CA PRO A 171 16.88 -0.82 12.55
C PRO A 171 17.44 -1.92 11.65
N GLU A 172 18.37 -2.74 12.17
CA GLU A 172 18.94 -3.88 11.44
C GLU A 172 17.87 -4.92 11.11
N ALA A 173 16.95 -5.21 12.06
CA ALA A 173 15.83 -6.11 11.83
C ALA A 173 14.97 -5.68 10.63
N ILE A 174 14.66 -4.38 10.55
CA ILE A 174 13.80 -3.83 9.50
C ILE A 174 14.53 -3.82 8.16
N SER A 175 15.80 -3.41 8.13
CA SER A 175 16.59 -3.46 6.90
C SER A 175 16.73 -4.89 6.40
N LYS A 176 16.97 -5.85 7.29
CA LYS A 176 17.11 -7.27 6.94
C LYS A 176 15.81 -7.82 6.35
N LEU A 177 14.66 -7.57 7.00
CA LEU A 177 13.36 -7.98 6.47
C LEU A 177 13.11 -7.41 5.08
N TYR A 178 13.35 -6.11 4.89
CA TYR A 178 13.08 -5.46 3.61
C TYR A 178 13.97 -5.96 2.50
N GLU A 179 15.29 -5.94 2.70
CA GLU A 179 16.27 -6.33 1.67
C GLU A 179 16.20 -7.81 1.31
N GLU A 180 16.00 -8.70 2.29
CA GLU A 180 16.00 -10.16 2.04
C GLU A 180 14.65 -10.71 1.62
N ASN A 181 13.54 -10.11 2.04
CA ASN A 181 12.22 -10.73 1.86
C ASN A 181 11.20 -9.87 1.10
N LEU A 182 11.24 -8.54 1.21
CA LEU A 182 10.17 -7.68 0.69
C LEU A 182 10.52 -7.02 -0.65
N LYS A 183 11.76 -6.56 -0.82
CA LYS A 183 12.21 -5.68 -1.91
C LYS A 183 11.86 -6.19 -3.31
N ASP A 184 12.08 -7.47 -3.56
CA ASP A 184 11.80 -8.09 -4.86
C ASP A 184 10.32 -8.15 -5.21
N MET A 185 9.46 -8.32 -4.22
CA MET A 185 8.02 -8.34 -4.40
C MET A 185 7.48 -6.91 -4.50
N PHE A 186 7.94 -6.02 -3.62
CA PHE A 186 7.44 -4.64 -3.53
C PHE A 186 7.86 -3.77 -4.72
N SER A 187 9.04 -4.02 -5.29
CA SER A 187 9.52 -3.30 -6.48
C SER A 187 8.72 -3.58 -7.76
N ARG A 188 7.85 -4.59 -7.76
CA ARG A 188 6.98 -4.93 -8.90
C ARG A 188 5.86 -3.91 -9.12
N PHE A 189 5.54 -3.11 -8.11
CA PHE A 189 4.45 -2.15 -8.17
C PHE A 189 4.98 -0.74 -8.47
N ASP A 190 4.58 -0.20 -9.62
CA ASP A 190 4.77 1.20 -9.95
C ASP A 190 3.54 1.72 -10.72
N CYS A 191 2.61 2.36 -10.00
CA CYS A 191 1.41 2.91 -10.60
C CYS A 191 1.73 4.06 -11.57
N HIS A 192 2.84 4.77 -11.39
CA HIS A 192 3.23 5.87 -12.28
C HIS A 192 3.72 5.35 -13.62
N LYS A 193 4.45 4.23 -13.62
CA LYS A 193 4.82 3.51 -14.84
C LYS A 193 3.56 3.10 -15.60
N TRP A 194 2.62 2.44 -14.95
CA TRP A 194 1.34 2.06 -15.58
C TRP A 194 0.58 3.28 -16.11
N ARG A 195 0.52 4.38 -15.36
CA ARG A 195 -0.15 5.61 -15.82
C ARG A 195 0.46 6.11 -17.12
N LYS A 196 1.78 6.24 -17.19
CA LYS A 196 2.48 6.72 -18.40
C LYS A 196 2.31 5.77 -19.58
N GLU A 197 2.38 4.48 -19.34
CA GLU A 197 2.38 3.46 -20.39
C GLU A 197 0.98 3.10 -20.89
N ARG A 198 -0.05 3.22 -20.05
CA ARG A 198 -1.41 2.73 -20.33
C ARG A 198 -2.52 3.77 -20.18
N LEU A 199 -2.46 4.66 -19.19
CA LEU A 199 -3.58 5.59 -18.92
C LEU A 199 -3.43 6.93 -19.65
N TRP A 200 -2.22 7.48 -19.64
CA TRP A 200 -1.87 8.78 -20.19
C TRP A 200 -1.33 8.63 -21.60
N ASN A 201 -2.15 8.08 -22.48
CA ASN A 201 -1.85 7.94 -23.90
C ASN A 201 -3.16 7.99 -24.71
N GLU A 202 -3.05 7.92 -26.03
CA GLU A 202 -4.19 7.95 -26.96
C GLU A 202 -5.01 6.65 -26.97
N ALA A 203 -4.43 5.54 -26.52
CA ALA A 203 -4.89 4.20 -26.82
C ALA A 203 -4.95 3.30 -25.57
N CYS A 204 -6.19 3.04 -25.13
CA CYS A 204 -6.61 1.73 -24.64
C CYS A 204 -7.68 1.21 -25.62
#